data_AF-A0A0E0I911-F1
#
_entry.id   AF-A0A0E0I911-F1
#
_cell.length_a   1.000
_cell.length_b   1.000
_cell.length_c   1.000
_cell.angle_alpha   90.00
_cell.angle_beta   90.00
_cell.angle_gamma   90.00
#
_symmetry.space_group_name_H-M   'P 1'
#
loop_
_entity.id
_entity.type
_entity.pdbx_description
1 polymer ?
#
loop_
_entity_poly.entity_id
_entity_poly.type
_entity_poly.pdbx_seq_one_letter_code
_entity_poly.pdbx_strand_id
1 'polypeptide(L)' 'MASSFFNVNLVKHVLRENEITMQLYLDQVYSGQNHNQENMVPSTHPASFGLIVVHDWPIYDGPDPKSSTIVAHARGS' A
#
# COMPACT_ATOMS: atom_id res chain seq x y z
N MET A 1 -9.99 -9.96 -47.08
CA MET A 1 -10.10 -8.74 -46.24
C MET A 1 -10.12 -9.21 -44.78
N ALA A 2 -9.12 -8.85 -43.98
CA ALA A 2 -9.06 -9.25 -42.56
C ALA A 2 -9.61 -8.10 -41.71
N SER A 3 -10.68 -8.36 -40.96
CA SER A 3 -11.26 -7.45 -39.97
C SER A 3 -10.42 -7.47 -38.70
N SER A 4 -10.08 -6.31 -38.14
CA SER A 4 -9.32 -6.26 -36.88
C SER A 4 -10.23 -6.58 -35.69
N PHE A 5 -9.80 -7.51 -34.83
CA PHE A 5 -10.55 -7.99 -33.65
C PHE A 5 -10.43 -7.08 -32.43
N PHE A 6 -9.57 -6.06 -32.47
CA PHE A 6 -9.37 -5.14 -31.36
C PHE A 6 -9.32 -3.70 -31.86
N ASN A 7 -9.95 -2.81 -31.10
CA ASN A 7 -9.88 -1.37 -31.29
C ASN A 7 -8.85 -0.83 -30.29
N VAL A 8 -7.73 -0.33 -30.79
CA VAL A 8 -6.74 0.37 -29.97
C VAL A 8 -7.25 1.78 -29.77
N ASN A 9 -8.00 2.00 -28.69
CA ASN A 9 -8.22 3.36 -28.22
C ASN A 9 -6.88 3.88 -27.70
N LEU A 10 -6.37 4.94 -28.33
CA LEU A 10 -5.34 5.77 -27.73
C LEU A 10 -5.93 6.30 -26.42
N VAL A 11 -5.60 5.62 -25.32
CA VAL A 11 -5.73 6.22 -24.00
C VAL A 11 -4.77 7.39 -24.03
N LYS A 12 -5.29 8.56 -24.42
CA LYS A 12 -4.68 9.83 -24.04
C LYS A 12 -4.78 9.83 -22.53
N HIS A 13 -3.76 9.26 -21.89
CA HIS A 13 -3.59 9.29 -20.47
C HIS A 13 -3.62 10.77 -20.13
N VAL A 14 -4.75 11.24 -19.58
CA VAL A 14 -4.81 12.50 -18.86
C VAL A 14 -4.05 12.22 -17.56
N LEU A 15 -2.74 11.98 -17.67
CA LEU A 15 -1.84 12.29 -16.59
C LEU A 15 -2.01 13.79 -16.44
N ARG A 16 -2.85 14.21 -15.49
CA ARG A 16 -2.83 15.60 -15.04
C ARG A 16 -1.37 15.90 -14.74
N GLU A 17 -0.83 16.95 -15.34
CA GLU A 17 0.53 17.45 -15.12
C GLU A 17 0.73 18.02 -13.69
N ASN A 18 -0.07 17.57 -12.72
CA ASN A 18 0.03 17.95 -11.33
C ASN A 18 0.75 16.81 -10.61
N GLU A 19 2.07 16.77 -10.76
CA GLU A 19 2.92 15.95 -9.90
C GLU A 19 2.89 16.52 -8.48
N ILE A 20 2.70 15.64 -7.49
CA ILE A 20 2.75 16.00 -6.08
C ILE A 20 3.83 15.15 -5.42
N THR A 21 4.88 15.80 -4.94
CA THR A 21 5.91 15.16 -4.14
C THR A 21 5.47 15.17 -2.68
N MET A 22 5.31 13.99 -2.08
CA MET A 22 4.98 13.81 -0.67
C MET A 22 6.10 13.05 0.03
N GLN A 23 6.43 13.46 1.25
CA GLN A 23 7.25 12.67 2.18
C GLN A 23 6.33 12.20 3.29
N LEU A 24 6.14 10.89 3.37
CA LEU A 24 5.17 10.25 4.26
C LEU A 24 5.83 9.07 4.97
N TYR A 25 5.32 8.74 6.15
CA TYR A 25 5.89 7.72 7.02
C TYR A 25 4.84 6.67 7.34
N LEU A 26 5.10 5.44 6.91
CA LEU A 26 4.22 4.29 7.15
C LEU A 26 4.61 3.63 8.47
N ASP A 27 3.63 3.43 9.37
CA ASP A 27 3.89 2.80 10.67
C ASP A 27 3.35 1.36 10.71
N GLN A 28 4.27 0.41 10.72
CA GLN A 28 3.96 -1.01 10.83
C GLN A 28 4.29 -1.49 12.25
N VAL A 29 3.26 -1.95 12.96
CA VAL A 29 3.38 -2.61 14.25
C VAL A 29 3.05 -4.09 14.05
N TYR A 30 4.09 -4.89 13.82
CA TYR A 30 3.97 -6.32 13.48
C TYR A 30 3.35 -7.18 14.60
N SER A 31 3.59 -6.85 15.88
CA SER A 31 3.20 -7.72 17.00
C SER A 31 2.97 -6.93 18.29
N GLY A 32 2.29 -7.54 19.26
CA GLY A 32 1.97 -6.94 20.55
C GLY A 32 0.53 -6.41 20.60
N GLN A 33 0.11 -5.84 21.75
CA GLN A 33 -1.28 -5.40 21.95
C GLN A 33 -1.76 -4.36 20.94
N ASN A 34 -0.85 -3.57 20.38
CA ASN A 34 -1.16 -2.50 19.43
C ASN A 34 -0.77 -2.88 17.99
N HIS A 35 -0.62 -4.17 17.69
CA HIS A 35 -0.38 -4.57 16.31
C HIS A 35 -1.51 -4.09 15.39
N ASN A 36 -1.12 -3.66 14.19
CA ASN A 36 -2.01 -3.05 13.20
C ASN A 36 -2.08 -3.87 11.91
N GLN A 37 -1.83 -5.17 12.06
CA GLN A 37 -1.93 -6.18 11.02
C GLN A 37 -2.25 -7.54 11.64
N GLU A 38 -2.82 -8.43 10.85
CA GLU A 38 -3.18 -9.78 11.25
C GLU A 38 -2.61 -10.80 10.25
N ASN A 39 -2.04 -11.89 10.76
CA ASN A 39 -1.52 -12.97 9.93
C ASN A 39 -2.69 -13.84 9.43
N MET A 40 -3.04 -13.74 8.15
CA MET A 40 -4.10 -14.55 7.55
C MET A 40 -3.62 -15.94 7.17
N VAL A 41 -2.38 -16.04 6.66
CA VAL A 41 -1.74 -17.32 6.35
C VAL A 41 -0.39 -17.35 7.04
N PRO A 42 -0.25 -18.02 8.19
CA PRO A 42 1.04 -18.10 8.87
C PRO A 42 2.03 -18.94 8.06
N SER A 43 3.31 -18.59 8.10
CA SER A 43 4.38 -19.36 7.47
C SER A 43 5.51 -19.65 8.45
N THR A 44 6.07 -20.85 8.36
CA THR A 44 7.25 -21.29 9.11
C THR A 44 8.50 -21.38 8.23
N HIS A 45 8.40 -21.00 6.96
CA HIS A 45 9.54 -20.98 6.04
C HIS A 45 10.54 -19.87 6.44
N PRO A 46 11.82 -20.00 6.07
CA PRO A 46 12.82 -18.96 6.29
C PRO A 46 12.33 -17.59 5.78
N ALA A 47 12.61 -16.54 6.55
CA ALA A 47 12.17 -15.17 6.27
C ALA A 47 10.65 -15.01 6.07
N SER A 48 9.84 -15.92 6.62
CA SER A 48 8.38 -15.89 6.52
C SER A 48 7.86 -15.97 5.08
N PHE A 49 8.61 -16.60 4.17
CA PHE A 49 8.17 -16.76 2.78
C PHE A 49 6.78 -17.40 2.71
N GLY A 50 5.85 -16.77 1.98
CA GLY A 50 4.45 -17.22 1.86
C GLY A 50 3.53 -16.78 2.99
N LEU A 51 4.01 -15.97 3.95
CA LEU A 51 3.16 -15.28 4.92
C LEU A 51 2.24 -14.30 4.19
N ILE A 52 0.95 -14.33 4.50
CA ILE A 52 -0.02 -13.33 4.06
C ILE A 52 -0.54 -12.60 5.29
N VAL A 53 -0.48 -11.28 5.27
CA VAL A 53 -0.99 -10.40 6.34
C VAL A 53 -2.10 -9.53 5.79
N VAL A 54 -3.12 -9.23 6.59
CA VAL A 54 -4.06 -8.13 6.29
C VAL A 54 -3.73 -6.98 7.22
N HIS A 55 -3.69 -5.77 6.70
CA HIS A 55 -3.16 -4.62 7.43
C HIS A 55 -4.03 -3.37 7.32
N ASP A 56 -3.94 -2.54 8.36
CA ASP A 56 -4.42 -1.16 8.39
C ASP A 56 -3.31 -0.28 9.00
N TRP A 57 -2.31 0.06 8.18
CA TRP A 57 -1.14 0.81 8.63
C TRP A 57 -1.39 2.32 8.52
N PRO A 58 -1.32 3.08 9.62
CA PRO A 58 -1.42 4.53 9.56
C PRO A 58 -0.22 5.13 8.83
N ILE A 59 -0.47 6.22 8.10
CA ILE A 59 0.52 7.01 7.40
C ILE A 59 0.57 8.40 8.02
N TYR A 60 1.77 8.82 8.43
CA TYR A 60 2.03 10.09 9.08
C TYR A 60 2.70 11.10 8.13
N ASP A 61 2.50 12.39 8.41
CA ASP A 61 3.20 13.51 7.77
C ASP A 61 4.61 13.78 8.34
N GLY A 62 5.00 13.06 9.38
CA GLY A 62 6.30 13.16 10.04
C GLY A 62 6.80 11.81 10.59
N PRO A 63 8.09 11.71 10.91
CA PRO A 63 8.73 10.45 11.29
C PRO A 63 8.41 9.96 12.70
N ASP A 64 7.93 10.83 13.59
CA ASP A 64 7.61 10.46 14.98
C ASP A 64 6.10 10.28 15.14
N PRO A 65 5.60 9.03 15.33
CA PRO A 65 4.17 8.76 15.46
C PRO A 65 3.51 9.44 16.67
N LYS A 66 4.28 9.87 17.67
CA LYS A 66 3.75 10.51 18.89
C LYS A 66 3.44 11.99 18.71
N SER A 67 4.08 12.64 17.74
CA SER A 67 3.98 14.08 17.51
C SER A 67 3.49 14.45 16.10
N SER A 68 3.43 13.48 15.18
CA SER A 68 2.99 13.66 13.80
C SER A 68 1.50 13.37 13.63
N THR A 69 0.92 13.86 12.53
CA THR A 69 -0.51 13.70 12.22
C THR A 69 -0.73 12.51 11.28
N ILE A 70 -1.73 11.68 11.57
CA ILE A 70 -2.18 10.65 10.63
C ILE A 70 -2.89 11.35 9.46
N VAL A 71 -2.38 11.16 8.24
CA VAL A 71 -2.93 11.76 7.01
C VAL A 71 -3.60 10.74 6.10
N ALA A 72 -3.30 9.45 6.26
CA ALA A 72 -3.90 8.37 5.50
C ALA A 72 -3.73 7.01 6.19
N HIS A 73 -4.29 5.97 5.57
CA HIS A 73 -4.11 4.58 5.96
C HIS A 73 -3.79 3.73 4.72
N ALA A 74 -2.78 2.86 4.80
CA ALA A 74 -2.53 1.81 3.83
C ALA A 74 -3.25 0.53 4.25
N ARG A 75 -4.18 0.06 3.41
CA ARG A 75 -5.02 -1.10 3.68
C ARG A 75 -4.94 -2.10 2.55
N GLY A 76 -4.76 -3.38 2.88
CA GLY A 76 -4.70 -4.45 1.89
C GLY A 76 -4.19 -5.77 2.48
N SER A 77 -3.58 -6.57 1.61
CA SER A 77 -2.92 -7.84 1.95
C SER A 77 -1.68 -8.10 1.12
#